data_AF-A0AA36JFC9-F1
#
_entry.id   AF-A0AA36JFC9-F1
#
_cell.length_a   1.000
_cell.length_b   1.000
_cell.length_c   1.000
_cell.angle_alpha   90.00
_cell.angle_beta   90.00
_cell.angle_gamma   90.00
#
_symmetry.space_group_name_H-M   'P 1'
#
loop_
_entity.id
_entity.type
_entity.pdbx_description
1 polymer ?
#
loop_
_entity_poly.entity_id
_entity_poly.type
_entity_poly.pdbx_seq_one_letter_code
_entity_poly.pdbx_strand_id
1 'polypeptide(L)'
;MKLISDAYHENCGDGRLSADGLRELLLSLCDHSLGEWEPSDVDNILADFGPKSSIDFDEFLSWVYQDSAMLSPRLDCREQRHLTINFDVNKTIVMRDKTANKSVEVVINEVLAETCWGSVQDDVWNLSVTKPTSLRPDDSLVSYAECLESQMPGAAKRKERQALKGAFTSFGFPGERMAHHHANLCKQLVYPDGSPVQVVHAFFRLLVELKRSKRSFSLIFRSFGEDLELVARELNSFCQGNHPLFPGFRMDGSDGEPDYRFDMSDPERFGNFHVDEGEELNLVLGTIEQPGEGRFKDATDRSLAFYEHNDLPVKRIVRGTSAVVDFLWNLSSQRVTAGFRDNFLFWKRKGHTQEGGKFFLYDASRGTDRHEIFFDDNVHFDDLKIIRPFNRLRQRRSWWGLPLLHTNVCRADALTAINDDLYFVGEVRRLEENYQTKLAAMQRCSTCLRRLPLKNSSLCLPKPEEHYDAWEGLRKDERVLPATSEADVDFFSPCHGPRVG
;
A
#
# COMPACT_ATOMS: atom_id res chain seq x y z
N MET A 1 -9.62 -13.76 17.24
CA MET A 1 -9.90 -12.46 17.87
C MET A 1 -11.38 -12.17 17.89
N LYS A 2 -12.03 -12.00 16.73
CA LYS A 2 -13.50 -11.91 16.70
C LYS A 2 -14.17 -13.07 17.45
N LEU A 3 -13.83 -14.33 17.15
CA LEU A 3 -14.32 -15.50 17.88
C LEU A 3 -14.07 -15.46 19.42
N ILE A 4 -12.95 -14.88 19.87
CA ILE A 4 -12.58 -14.83 21.30
C ILE A 4 -13.32 -13.72 22.02
N SER A 5 -13.41 -12.57 21.36
CA SER A 5 -14.12 -11.40 21.84
C SER A 5 -15.62 -11.70 21.87
N ASP A 6 -16.15 -12.27 20.79
CA ASP A 6 -17.53 -12.72 20.69
C ASP A 6 -17.83 -13.72 21.81
N ALA A 7 -17.02 -14.77 22.00
CA ALA A 7 -17.22 -15.72 23.08
C ALA A 7 -17.10 -15.09 24.47
N TYR A 8 -16.08 -14.25 24.72
CA TYR A 8 -15.86 -13.61 26.03
C TYR A 8 -17.06 -12.76 26.44
N HIS A 9 -17.54 -11.93 25.52
CA HIS A 9 -18.69 -11.07 25.77
C HIS A 9 -20.01 -11.87 25.87
N GLU A 10 -20.09 -13.06 25.27
CA GLU A 10 -21.23 -14.00 25.45
C GLU A 10 -21.34 -14.55 26.88
N ASN A 11 -20.25 -14.58 27.66
CA ASN A 11 -20.19 -15.24 28.98
C ASN A 11 -20.06 -14.26 30.16
N CYS A 12 -20.03 -12.95 29.89
CA CYS A 12 -19.64 -11.92 30.83
C CYS A 12 -20.75 -10.87 30.99
N GLY A 13 -21.75 -11.17 31.84
CA GLY A 13 -22.98 -10.37 31.93
C GLY A 13 -22.79 -8.91 32.40
N ASP A 14 -21.92 -8.69 33.38
CA ASP A 14 -21.63 -7.40 34.03
C ASP A 14 -20.24 -6.84 33.65
N GLY A 15 -19.64 -7.36 32.58
CA GLY A 15 -18.32 -6.94 32.09
C GLY A 15 -17.13 -7.54 32.86
N ARG A 16 -17.39 -8.36 33.89
CA ARG A 16 -16.37 -9.18 34.55
C ARG A 16 -16.78 -10.66 34.59
N LEU A 17 -15.87 -11.55 34.25
CA LEU A 17 -16.07 -12.98 34.18
C LEU A 17 -15.69 -13.62 35.52
N SER A 18 -16.68 -14.15 36.23
CA SER A 18 -16.44 -14.98 37.42
C SER A 18 -15.71 -16.26 37.05
N ALA A 19 -15.15 -16.99 38.02
CA ALA A 19 -14.51 -18.28 37.75
C ALA A 19 -15.46 -19.27 37.04
N ASP A 20 -16.73 -19.29 37.45
CA ASP A 20 -17.77 -20.12 36.81
C ASP A 20 -18.14 -19.60 35.42
N GLY A 21 -18.22 -18.28 35.23
CA GLY A 21 -18.44 -17.70 33.90
C GLY A 21 -17.26 -17.96 32.96
N LEU A 22 -16.02 -17.96 33.48
CA LEU A 22 -14.83 -18.28 32.71
C LEU A 22 -14.89 -19.72 32.28
N ARG A 23 -15.27 -20.65 33.16
CA ARG A 23 -15.54 -22.05 32.80
C ARG A 23 -16.53 -22.14 31.64
N GLU A 24 -17.67 -21.47 31.71
CA GLU A 24 -18.69 -21.46 30.65
C GLU A 24 -18.18 -20.83 29.34
N LEU A 25 -17.35 -19.78 29.41
CA LEU A 25 -16.65 -19.20 28.26
C LEU A 25 -15.69 -20.18 27.61
N LEU A 26 -14.88 -20.85 28.43
CA LEU A 26 -13.96 -21.82 27.88
C LEU A 26 -14.78 -22.90 27.19
N LEU A 27 -15.86 -23.33 27.87
CA LEU A 27 -16.97 -24.14 27.39
C LEU A 27 -17.80 -23.54 26.24
N SER A 28 -17.47 -22.47 25.53
CA SER A 28 -18.22 -22.09 24.31
C SER A 28 -17.36 -22.04 23.06
N LEU A 29 -16.03 -22.11 23.22
CA LEU A 29 -15.08 -21.87 22.14
C LEU A 29 -14.71 -23.10 21.31
N CYS A 30 -14.99 -24.31 21.77
CA CYS A 30 -14.51 -25.53 21.12
C CYS A 30 -15.39 -26.09 19.97
N ASP A 31 -16.62 -25.54 19.75
CA ASP A 31 -17.77 -25.99 18.87
C ASP A 31 -17.46 -25.51 17.46
N HIS A 32 -16.51 -24.59 17.38
CA HIS A 32 -15.88 -24.09 16.19
C HIS A 32 -14.72 -24.98 15.71
N SER A 33 -14.78 -26.29 16.03
CA SER A 33 -13.83 -27.32 15.55
C SER A 33 -12.38 -27.11 16.02
N LEU A 34 -12.20 -26.91 17.34
CA LEU A 34 -10.88 -26.66 17.94
C LEU A 34 -10.31 -27.79 18.83
N GLY A 35 -11.06 -28.87 19.12
CA GLY A 35 -10.61 -30.09 19.85
C GLY A 35 -11.61 -30.62 20.93
N GLU A 36 -11.42 -31.83 21.48
CA GLU A 36 -12.24 -32.47 22.56
C GLU A 36 -11.60 -32.35 23.96
N TRP A 37 -12.40 -32.39 25.05
CA TRP A 37 -12.01 -31.98 26.43
C TRP A 37 -12.66 -32.79 27.57
N GLU A 38 -11.98 -32.86 28.74
CA GLU A 38 -12.52 -33.38 30.00
C GLU A 38 -12.76 -32.27 31.06
N PRO A 39 -13.81 -32.34 31.90
CA PRO A 39 -14.14 -31.29 32.89
C PRO A 39 -13.00 -30.89 33.85
N SER A 40 -12.13 -31.83 34.19
CA SER A 40 -10.98 -31.62 35.08
C SER A 40 -9.90 -30.70 34.50
N ASP A 41 -9.87 -30.50 33.18
CA ASP A 41 -8.90 -29.61 32.54
C ASP A 41 -9.24 -28.13 32.79
N VAL A 42 -10.53 -27.81 32.93
CA VAL A 42 -11.01 -26.47 33.25
C VAL A 42 -10.77 -26.12 34.72
N ASP A 43 -10.89 -27.12 35.62
CA ASP A 43 -10.57 -26.98 37.04
C ASP A 43 -9.10 -26.61 37.27
N ASN A 44 -8.17 -27.20 36.51
CA ASN A 44 -6.74 -26.86 36.59
C ASN A 44 -6.44 -25.45 36.07
N ILE A 45 -7.12 -25.01 35.00
CA ILE A 45 -6.96 -23.65 34.45
C ILE A 45 -7.47 -22.60 35.44
N LEU A 46 -8.53 -22.91 36.19
CA LEU A 46 -9.07 -22.02 37.22
C LEU A 46 -8.25 -22.01 38.52
N ALA A 47 -7.39 -23.00 38.75
CA ALA A 47 -6.48 -23.02 39.90
C ALA A 47 -5.38 -21.95 39.79
N ASP A 48 -4.93 -21.64 38.57
CA ASP A 48 -3.95 -20.58 38.27
C ASP A 48 -4.57 -19.17 38.28
N PHE A 49 -5.91 -19.08 38.34
CA PHE A 49 -6.69 -17.83 38.42
C PHE A 49 -6.50 -17.06 39.75
N GLY A 50 -5.87 -17.69 40.74
CA GLY A 50 -5.64 -17.11 42.06
C GLY A 50 -6.93 -16.79 42.84
N PRO A 51 -6.85 -16.03 43.95
CA PRO A 51 -8.01 -15.77 44.83
C PRO A 51 -9.00 -14.72 44.28
N LYS A 52 -8.90 -14.31 43.01
CA LYS A 52 -9.77 -13.29 42.41
C LYS A 52 -11.15 -13.88 42.10
N SER A 53 -12.21 -13.15 42.43
CA SER A 53 -13.59 -13.58 42.19
C SER A 53 -14.09 -13.33 40.76
N SER A 54 -13.44 -12.46 39.98
CA SER A 54 -13.73 -12.21 38.56
C SER A 54 -12.59 -11.47 37.83
N ILE A 55 -12.55 -11.55 36.49
CA ILE A 55 -11.62 -10.83 35.57
C ILE A 55 -12.40 -9.93 34.61
N ASP A 56 -11.89 -8.76 34.22
CA ASP A 56 -12.47 -7.98 33.11
C ASP A 56 -11.90 -8.37 31.74
N PHE A 57 -12.45 -7.81 30.65
CA PHE A 57 -12.07 -8.22 29.29
C PHE A 57 -10.61 -7.94 29.01
N ASP A 58 -10.11 -6.81 29.49
CA ASP A 58 -8.72 -6.44 29.33
C ASP A 58 -7.81 -7.34 30.17
N GLU A 59 -8.21 -7.72 31.39
CA GLU A 59 -7.52 -8.72 32.20
C GLU A 59 -7.55 -10.12 31.55
N PHE A 60 -8.65 -10.53 30.93
CA PHE A 60 -8.75 -11.80 30.21
C PHE A 60 -7.93 -11.81 28.93
N LEU A 61 -7.99 -10.73 28.15
CA LEU A 61 -7.16 -10.55 26.97
C LEU A 61 -5.69 -10.55 27.39
N SER A 62 -5.37 -9.78 28.42
CA SER A 62 -4.05 -9.71 29.04
C SER A 62 -3.62 -11.08 29.55
N TRP A 63 -4.49 -11.89 30.15
CA TRP A 63 -4.19 -13.25 30.59
C TRP A 63 -3.93 -14.19 29.40
N VAL A 64 -4.79 -14.14 28.37
CA VAL A 64 -4.63 -14.83 27.09
C VAL A 64 -3.35 -14.40 26.36
N TYR A 65 -2.83 -13.20 26.61
CA TYR A 65 -1.64 -12.63 25.95
C TYR A 65 -0.34 -12.63 26.79
N GLN A 66 -0.42 -12.52 28.12
CA GLN A 66 0.70 -12.42 29.06
C GLN A 66 1.11 -13.79 29.59
N ASP A 67 0.17 -14.66 30.00
CA ASP A 67 0.52 -16.02 30.42
C ASP A 67 0.80 -16.93 29.21
N SER A 68 0.30 -16.58 28.03
CA SER A 68 0.71 -17.22 26.77
C SER A 68 2.11 -16.82 26.29
N ALA A 69 2.74 -15.81 26.91
CA ALA A 69 4.13 -15.46 26.64
C ALA A 69 5.11 -16.52 27.16
N MET A 70 4.72 -17.35 28.14
CA MET A 70 5.55 -18.43 28.70
C MET A 70 5.69 -19.65 27.79
N LEU A 71 4.95 -19.73 26.68
CA LEU A 71 4.89 -20.92 25.82
C LEU A 71 5.25 -20.59 24.37
N SER A 72 6.44 -20.05 24.14
CA SER A 72 7.01 -19.94 22.79
C SER A 72 7.26 -21.34 22.20
N PRO A 73 6.62 -21.75 21.09
CA PRO A 73 7.23 -22.73 20.21
C PRO A 73 8.26 -21.99 19.37
N ARG A 74 9.50 -22.51 19.35
CA ARG A 74 10.52 -22.11 18.37
C ARG A 74 9.86 -22.16 16.97
N LEU A 75 9.77 -21.01 16.29
CA LEU A 75 9.39 -20.98 14.89
C LEU A 75 10.52 -21.68 14.12
N ASP A 76 10.32 -22.95 13.80
CA ASP A 76 11.20 -23.69 12.91
C ASP A 76 11.35 -22.97 11.57
N CYS A 77 12.57 -23.03 11.03
CA CYS A 77 13.03 -22.47 9.78
C CYS A 77 12.04 -22.73 8.62
N ARG A 78 11.07 -21.83 8.39
CA ARG A 78 10.39 -21.77 7.10
C ARG A 78 11.25 -20.95 6.14
N GLU A 79 11.37 -21.43 4.91
CA GLU A 79 11.89 -20.63 3.80
C GLU A 79 11.14 -19.28 3.74
N GLN A 80 11.83 -18.20 3.35
CA GLN A 80 11.22 -16.88 3.28
C GLN A 80 10.07 -16.86 2.24
N ARG A 81 8.89 -16.36 2.63
CA ARG A 81 7.65 -16.32 1.82
C ARG A 81 7.82 -15.67 0.47
N HIS A 82 7.29 -16.16 -0.64
CA HIS A 82 7.40 -15.42 -1.91
C HIS A 82 6.85 -13.98 -1.80
N LEU A 83 7.63 -12.97 -2.24
CA LEU A 83 7.20 -11.57 -2.23
C LEU A 83 6.49 -11.20 -3.53
N THR A 84 5.31 -10.60 -3.43
CA THR A 84 4.68 -9.95 -4.58
C THR A 84 4.69 -8.46 -4.35
N ILE A 85 5.54 -7.73 -5.07
CA ILE A 85 5.75 -6.31 -4.84
C ILE A 85 5.05 -5.53 -5.95
N ASN A 86 4.03 -4.79 -5.58
CA ASN A 86 3.33 -3.86 -6.44
C ASN A 86 3.96 -2.47 -6.26
N PHE A 87 4.39 -1.86 -7.36
CA PHE A 87 4.90 -0.49 -7.36
C PHE A 87 3.96 0.37 -8.17
N ASP A 88 3.39 1.39 -7.54
CA ASP A 88 3.02 2.56 -8.31
C ASP A 88 4.26 3.15 -9.00
N VAL A 89 4.07 3.73 -10.18
CA VAL A 89 5.17 4.27 -10.98
C VAL A 89 5.45 5.73 -10.64
N ASN A 90 4.45 6.60 -10.74
CA ASN A 90 4.65 8.05 -10.76
C ASN A 90 4.89 8.60 -9.35
N LYS A 91 5.90 9.46 -9.17
CA LYS A 91 6.36 9.98 -7.87
C LYS A 91 6.75 8.91 -6.82
N THR A 92 6.60 7.62 -7.14
CA THR A 92 7.04 6.48 -6.34
C THR A 92 8.42 6.01 -6.80
N ILE A 93 8.56 5.62 -8.07
CA ILE A 93 9.85 5.21 -8.65
C ILE A 93 10.29 6.09 -9.82
N VAL A 94 9.36 6.79 -10.49
CA VAL A 94 9.66 7.72 -11.59
C VAL A 94 9.41 9.15 -11.14
N MET A 95 10.46 9.98 -11.17
CA MET A 95 10.45 11.39 -10.73
C MET A 95 10.26 12.37 -11.90
N ARG A 96 9.50 11.93 -12.90
CA ARG A 96 9.18 12.65 -14.14
C ARG A 96 7.71 12.42 -14.42
N ASP A 97 7.06 13.40 -15.04
CA ASP A 97 5.70 13.20 -15.52
C ASP A 97 5.56 13.64 -16.97
N LYS A 98 5.42 12.65 -17.86
CA LYS A 98 5.15 12.89 -19.27
C LYS A 98 3.72 13.35 -19.51
N THR A 99 2.77 12.92 -18.69
CA THR A 99 1.35 13.18 -18.86
C THR A 99 1.02 14.66 -18.60
N ALA A 100 1.60 15.28 -17.57
CA ALA A 100 1.51 16.73 -17.36
C ALA A 100 2.70 17.53 -17.92
N ASN A 101 3.58 16.91 -18.71
CA ASN A 101 4.75 17.54 -19.34
C ASN A 101 5.65 18.30 -18.35
N LYS A 102 5.91 17.70 -17.18
CA LYS A 102 6.75 18.28 -16.12
C LYS A 102 8.17 17.75 -16.21
N SER A 103 9.14 18.67 -16.11
CA SER A 103 10.55 18.31 -16.01
C SER A 103 10.89 17.81 -14.59
N VAL A 104 12.07 17.18 -14.44
CA VAL A 104 12.55 16.71 -13.12
C VAL A 104 12.67 17.86 -12.13
N GLU A 105 13.14 19.01 -12.60
CA GLU A 105 13.32 20.21 -11.80
C GLU A 105 11.99 20.69 -11.20
N VAL A 106 10.90 20.60 -11.98
CA VAL A 106 9.56 20.95 -11.52
C VAL A 106 9.06 19.93 -10.49
N VAL A 107 9.24 18.64 -10.73
CA VAL A 107 8.83 17.58 -9.79
C VAL A 107 9.59 17.69 -8.47
N ILE A 108 10.90 17.95 -8.49
CA ILE A 108 11.69 18.17 -7.27
C ILE A 108 11.19 19.41 -6.53
N ASN A 109 10.85 20.49 -7.22
CA ASN A 109 10.27 21.67 -6.59
C ASN A 109 8.94 21.36 -5.89
N GLU A 110 8.09 20.53 -6.48
CA GLU A 110 6.86 20.05 -5.84
C GLU A 110 7.17 19.21 -4.59
N VAL A 111 8.10 18.26 -4.68
CA VAL A 111 8.54 17.46 -3.52
C VAL A 111 9.07 18.37 -2.42
N LEU A 112 9.86 19.39 -2.74
CA LEU A 112 10.38 20.34 -1.76
C LEU A 112 9.28 21.25 -1.19
N ALA A 113 8.31 21.66 -1.98
CA ALA A 113 7.16 22.44 -1.51
C ALA A 113 6.30 21.64 -0.51
N GLU A 114 6.25 20.32 -0.66
CA GLU A 114 5.54 19.39 0.23
C GLU A 114 6.37 19.04 1.48
N THR A 115 7.71 19.05 1.39
CA THR A 115 8.62 18.61 2.47
C THR A 115 9.39 19.72 3.18
N CYS A 116 9.14 20.99 2.83
CA CYS A 116 9.68 22.15 3.54
C CYS A 116 8.60 22.79 4.40
N TRP A 117 8.96 23.07 5.65
CA TRP A 117 8.03 23.48 6.71
C TRP A 117 8.29 24.90 7.18
N GLY A 118 7.21 25.64 7.42
CA GLY A 118 7.26 27.06 7.74
C GLY A 118 6.08 27.52 8.57
N SER A 119 6.15 28.76 9.05
CA SER A 119 5.07 29.45 9.75
C SER A 119 4.42 30.47 8.82
N VAL A 120 3.10 30.64 8.93
CA VAL A 120 2.37 31.71 8.23
C VAL A 120 2.26 32.92 9.15
N GLN A 121 2.74 34.07 8.69
CA GLN A 121 2.64 35.36 9.37
C GLN A 121 2.12 36.39 8.37
N ASP A 122 1.04 37.10 8.71
CA ASP A 122 0.38 38.08 7.84
C ASP A 122 0.08 37.54 6.43
N ASP A 123 -0.48 36.32 6.34
CA ASP A 123 -0.75 35.57 5.10
C ASP A 123 0.49 35.27 4.23
N VAL A 124 1.69 35.45 4.78
CA VAL A 124 2.96 35.11 4.11
C VAL A 124 3.57 33.87 4.76
N TRP A 125 3.82 32.85 3.96
CA TRP A 125 4.54 31.67 4.40
C TRP A 125 6.03 31.95 4.50
N ASN A 126 6.61 31.68 5.68
CA ASN A 126 8.02 31.89 5.95
C ASN A 126 8.68 30.56 6.33
N LEU A 127 9.72 30.18 5.58
CA LEU A 127 10.47 28.95 5.80
C LEU A 127 11.12 28.93 7.19
N SER A 128 10.80 27.90 7.99
CA SER A 128 11.31 27.73 9.35
C SER A 128 12.41 26.67 9.46
N VAL A 129 12.46 25.71 8.54
CA VAL A 129 13.46 24.62 8.54
C VAL A 129 14.67 24.94 7.68
N THR A 130 15.79 24.29 7.95
CA THR A 130 17.05 24.41 7.17
C THR A 130 17.29 23.24 6.22
N LYS A 131 16.55 22.15 6.40
CA LYS A 131 16.58 20.96 5.54
C LYS A 131 15.16 20.48 5.29
N PRO A 132 14.86 19.95 4.08
CA PRO A 132 13.57 19.32 3.81
C PRO A 132 13.45 18.03 4.64
N THR A 133 12.25 17.76 5.14
CA THR A 133 11.91 16.54 5.86
C THR A 133 10.53 16.07 5.46
N SER A 134 10.38 14.77 5.23
CA SER A 134 9.11 14.19 4.84
C SER A 134 8.05 14.23 5.94
N LEU A 135 8.49 14.23 7.19
CA LEU A 135 7.64 14.38 8.36
C LEU A 135 7.66 15.82 8.86
N ARG A 136 6.50 16.31 9.26
CA ARG A 136 6.28 17.59 9.92
C ARG A 136 7.06 17.59 11.24
N PRO A 137 7.99 18.54 11.43
CA PRO A 137 8.77 18.60 12.66
C PRO A 137 7.96 19.04 13.89
N ASP A 138 6.95 19.89 13.69
CA ASP A 138 6.14 20.50 14.74
C ASP A 138 4.72 20.79 14.20
N ASP A 139 3.69 20.47 14.98
CA ASP A 139 2.27 20.61 14.61
C ASP A 139 1.86 22.05 14.25
N SER A 140 2.61 23.06 14.70
CA SER A 140 2.37 24.47 14.36
C SER A 140 2.89 24.89 12.98
N LEU A 141 3.74 24.06 12.35
CA LEU A 141 4.30 24.33 11.04
C LEU A 141 3.42 23.77 9.93
N VAL A 142 3.36 24.50 8.83
CA VAL A 142 2.68 24.07 7.60
C VAL A 142 3.67 24.00 6.46
N SER A 143 3.47 23.06 5.54
CA SER A 143 4.26 23.02 4.31
C SER A 143 3.86 24.15 3.37
N TYR A 144 4.72 24.47 2.40
CA TYR A 144 4.35 25.47 1.39
C TYR A 144 3.15 25.00 0.56
N ALA A 145 3.10 23.71 0.22
CA ALA A 145 1.98 23.11 -0.49
C ALA A 145 0.66 23.26 0.29
N GLU A 146 0.66 22.98 1.60
CA GLU A 146 -0.50 23.16 2.48
C GLU A 146 -0.96 24.62 2.55
N CYS A 147 -0.01 25.55 2.68
CA CYS A 147 -0.30 26.97 2.71
C CYS A 147 -1.01 27.43 1.44
N LEU A 148 -0.55 26.97 0.27
CA LEU A 148 -1.17 27.29 -1.01
C LEU A 148 -2.60 26.72 -1.13
N GLU A 149 -2.84 25.51 -0.63
CA GLU A 149 -4.19 24.92 -0.61
C GLU A 149 -5.14 25.71 0.29
N SER A 150 -4.67 26.15 1.46
CA SER A 150 -5.45 26.98 2.39
C SER A 150 -5.78 28.35 1.81
N GLN A 151 -4.81 29.02 1.18
CA GLN A 151 -4.97 30.37 0.62
C GLN A 151 -5.76 30.40 -0.69
N MET A 152 -5.66 29.32 -1.49
CA MET A 152 -6.27 29.24 -2.81
C MET A 152 -7.03 27.93 -2.99
N PRO A 153 -8.12 27.70 -2.25
CA PRO A 153 -8.83 26.42 -2.27
C PRO A 153 -9.55 26.16 -3.60
N GLY A 154 -9.83 24.88 -3.87
CA GLY A 154 -10.67 24.43 -4.98
C GLY A 154 -9.94 24.22 -6.31
N ALA A 155 -10.62 23.55 -7.24
CA ALA A 155 -10.04 23.11 -8.52
C ALA A 155 -9.65 24.26 -9.47
N ALA A 156 -10.36 25.40 -9.40
CA ALA A 156 -10.11 26.54 -10.29
C ALA A 156 -8.72 27.17 -10.10
N LYS A 157 -8.19 27.14 -8.88
CA LYS A 157 -6.88 27.69 -8.52
C LYS A 157 -5.72 26.69 -8.62
N ARG A 158 -6.01 25.45 -8.98
CA ARG A 158 -5.04 24.35 -9.03
C ARG A 158 -3.83 24.63 -9.92
N LYS A 159 -4.07 25.13 -11.14
CA LYS A 159 -2.99 25.43 -12.10
C LYS A 159 -2.04 26.50 -11.56
N GLU A 160 -2.58 27.49 -10.86
CA GLU A 160 -1.82 28.54 -10.19
C GLU A 160 -0.98 27.95 -9.03
N ARG A 161 -1.59 27.12 -8.17
CA ARG A 161 -0.85 26.41 -7.10
C ARG A 161 0.27 25.55 -7.65
N GLN A 162 0.04 24.80 -8.74
CA GLN A 162 1.08 23.97 -9.37
C GLN A 162 2.23 24.81 -9.93
N ALA A 163 1.95 25.96 -10.54
CA ALA A 163 2.98 26.87 -11.01
C ALA A 163 3.84 27.39 -9.84
N LEU A 164 3.22 27.74 -8.71
CA LEU A 164 3.92 28.19 -7.51
C LEU A 164 4.74 27.06 -6.86
N LYS A 165 4.16 25.86 -6.71
CA LYS A 165 4.89 24.66 -6.22
C LYS A 165 6.10 24.38 -7.12
N GLY A 166 5.90 24.37 -8.45
CA GLY A 166 6.95 24.11 -9.44
C GLY A 166 8.06 25.17 -9.50
N ALA A 167 7.82 26.36 -8.93
CA ALA A 167 8.79 27.46 -8.85
C ALA A 167 9.34 27.67 -7.43
N PHE A 168 9.03 26.80 -6.47
CA PHE A 168 9.25 27.00 -5.03
C PHE A 168 10.65 27.48 -4.65
N THR A 169 11.72 26.91 -5.21
CA THR A 169 13.11 27.33 -4.91
C THR A 169 13.69 28.37 -5.86
N SER A 170 12.88 28.97 -6.72
CA SER A 170 13.34 30.02 -7.65
C SER A 170 13.67 31.31 -6.90
N PHE A 171 14.48 32.18 -7.51
CA PHE A 171 14.80 33.49 -6.95
C PHE A 171 13.52 34.31 -6.68
N GLY A 172 13.39 34.85 -5.48
CA GLY A 172 12.23 35.61 -5.02
C GLY A 172 11.04 34.76 -4.55
N PHE A 173 11.15 33.43 -4.56
CA PHE A 173 10.10 32.54 -4.05
C PHE A 173 10.38 32.10 -2.61
N PRO A 174 9.34 31.67 -1.86
CA PRO A 174 9.49 31.41 -0.42
C PRO A 174 10.49 30.29 -0.06
N GLY A 175 10.78 29.39 -1.01
CA GLY A 175 11.75 28.31 -0.87
C GLY A 175 13.14 28.63 -1.40
N GLU A 176 13.47 29.87 -1.78
CA GLU A 176 14.77 30.24 -2.40
C GLU A 176 15.98 29.69 -1.61
N ARG A 177 15.91 29.73 -0.27
CA ARG A 177 16.98 29.21 0.62
C ARG A 177 17.23 27.70 0.46
N MET A 178 16.29 26.97 -0.13
CA MET A 178 16.36 25.53 -0.42
C MET A 178 16.91 25.21 -1.82
N ALA A 179 17.28 26.22 -2.62
CA ALA A 179 17.81 26.02 -3.98
C ALA A 179 19.03 25.08 -4.04
N HIS A 180 19.86 25.06 -2.99
CA HIS A 180 20.99 24.13 -2.91
C HIS A 180 20.54 22.66 -2.75
N HIS A 181 19.47 22.39 -2.00
CA HIS A 181 18.89 21.05 -1.89
C HIS A 181 18.23 20.65 -3.21
N HIS A 182 17.54 21.57 -3.87
CA HIS A 182 16.98 21.36 -5.21
C HIS A 182 18.07 20.94 -6.22
N ALA A 183 19.16 21.70 -6.29
CA ALA A 183 20.29 21.39 -7.16
C ALA A 183 20.94 20.03 -6.84
N ASN A 184 21.09 19.70 -5.56
CA ASN A 184 21.62 18.40 -5.12
C ASN A 184 20.71 17.24 -5.52
N LEU A 185 19.39 17.38 -5.36
CA LEU A 185 18.41 16.37 -5.80
C LEU A 185 18.41 16.21 -7.32
N CYS A 186 18.46 17.32 -8.07
CA CYS A 186 18.53 17.27 -9.54
C CYS A 186 19.78 16.52 -9.99
N LYS A 187 20.93 16.79 -9.36
CA LYS A 187 22.19 16.11 -9.66
C LYS A 187 22.13 14.59 -9.42
N GLN A 188 21.38 14.14 -8.42
CA GLN A 188 21.19 12.71 -8.14
C GLN A 188 20.32 12.02 -9.21
N LEU A 189 19.50 12.78 -9.95
CA LEU A 189 18.65 12.27 -11.02
C LEU A 189 19.26 12.43 -12.43
N VAL A 190 20.58 12.48 -12.50
CA VAL A 190 21.36 12.47 -13.75
C VAL A 190 22.44 11.39 -13.67
N TYR A 191 22.52 10.54 -14.69
CA TYR A 191 23.54 9.50 -14.81
C TYR A 191 24.92 10.09 -15.12
N PRO A 192 26.01 9.32 -14.91
CA PRO A 192 27.37 9.79 -15.21
C PRO A 192 27.61 10.22 -16.66
N ASP A 193 26.82 9.71 -17.61
CA ASP A 193 26.86 10.08 -19.03
C ASP A 193 26.08 11.37 -19.35
N GLY A 194 25.51 12.03 -18.34
CA GLY A 194 24.69 13.22 -18.47
C GLY A 194 23.24 12.95 -18.88
N SER A 195 22.89 11.69 -19.15
CA SER A 195 21.51 11.31 -19.45
C SER A 195 20.66 11.33 -18.18
N PRO A 196 19.36 11.61 -18.28
CA PRO A 196 18.51 11.67 -17.12
C PRO A 196 18.13 10.30 -16.56
N VAL A 197 18.10 10.18 -15.23
CA VAL A 197 17.51 9.03 -14.53
C VAL A 197 16.02 9.00 -14.79
N GLN A 198 15.47 7.85 -15.21
CA GLN A 198 14.03 7.68 -15.36
C GLN A 198 13.42 7.02 -14.12
N VAL A 199 14.09 6.01 -13.55
CA VAL A 199 13.70 5.27 -12.33
C VAL A 199 14.76 5.46 -11.26
N VAL A 200 14.32 5.82 -10.05
CA VAL A 200 15.21 6.11 -8.91
C VAL A 200 16.11 4.93 -8.56
N HIS A 201 17.34 5.24 -8.14
CA HIS A 201 18.36 4.22 -7.88
C HIS A 201 17.99 3.26 -6.75
N ALA A 202 17.26 3.74 -5.74
CA ALA A 202 16.78 2.93 -4.62
C ALA A 202 15.96 1.70 -5.07
N PHE A 203 15.22 1.82 -6.18
CA PHE A 203 14.47 0.70 -6.74
C PHE A 203 15.41 -0.41 -7.25
N PHE A 204 16.44 -0.05 -8.02
CA PHE A 204 17.42 -1.03 -8.51
C PHE A 204 18.24 -1.64 -7.39
N ARG A 205 18.55 -0.88 -6.33
CA ARG A 205 19.20 -1.39 -5.12
C ARG A 205 18.37 -2.47 -4.42
N LEU A 206 17.05 -2.30 -4.36
CA LEU A 206 16.15 -3.36 -3.90
C LEU A 206 16.31 -4.63 -4.75
N LEU A 207 16.31 -4.51 -6.08
CA LEU A 207 16.46 -5.69 -6.96
C LEU A 207 17.81 -6.39 -6.76
N VAL A 208 18.90 -5.63 -6.59
CA VAL A 208 20.22 -6.17 -6.28
C VAL A 208 20.18 -6.97 -4.98
N GLU A 209 19.55 -6.44 -3.93
CA GLU A 209 19.44 -7.10 -2.63
C GLU A 209 18.58 -8.36 -2.71
N LEU A 210 17.43 -8.31 -3.38
CA LEU A 210 16.54 -9.45 -3.58
C LEU A 210 17.24 -10.58 -4.35
N LYS A 211 18.01 -10.24 -5.40
CA LYS A 211 18.79 -11.24 -6.15
C LYS A 211 19.92 -11.83 -5.31
N ARG A 212 20.70 -11.00 -4.59
CA ARG A 212 21.82 -11.46 -3.76
C ARG A 212 21.37 -12.39 -2.63
N SER A 213 20.20 -12.10 -2.05
CA SER A 213 19.58 -12.94 -1.02
C SER A 213 18.84 -14.16 -1.58
N LYS A 214 18.86 -14.38 -2.91
CA LYS A 214 18.10 -15.44 -3.60
C LYS A 214 16.61 -15.44 -3.23
N ARG A 215 16.06 -14.24 -3.05
CA ARG A 215 14.67 -14.05 -2.66
C ARG A 215 13.76 -14.52 -3.80
N SER A 216 12.73 -15.29 -3.48
CA SER A 216 11.62 -15.56 -4.40
C SER A 216 10.70 -14.35 -4.44
N PHE A 217 10.58 -13.66 -5.58
CA PHE A 217 9.68 -12.51 -5.72
C PHE A 217 9.14 -12.33 -7.14
N SER A 218 8.05 -11.56 -7.24
CA SER A 218 7.42 -11.02 -8.45
C SER A 218 7.29 -9.50 -8.36
N LEU A 219 7.42 -8.83 -9.51
CA LEU A 219 7.29 -7.37 -9.65
C LEU A 219 6.05 -7.03 -10.48
N ILE A 220 5.17 -6.22 -9.92
CA ILE A 220 3.96 -5.75 -10.59
C ILE A 220 3.97 -4.22 -10.63
N PHE A 221 4.14 -3.63 -11.81
CA PHE A 221 4.02 -2.19 -11.97
C PHE A 221 2.57 -1.77 -12.11
N ARG A 222 2.20 -0.67 -11.45
CA ARG A 222 0.86 -0.11 -11.39
C ARG A 222 0.94 1.36 -11.78
N SER A 223 0.01 1.84 -12.58
CA SER A 223 -0.04 3.25 -12.96
C SER A 223 -1.44 3.60 -13.42
N PHE A 224 -1.86 4.85 -13.25
CA PHE A 224 -3.02 5.39 -13.97
C PHE A 224 -2.65 5.95 -15.36
N GLY A 225 -1.37 6.23 -15.60
CA GLY A 225 -0.85 6.85 -16.82
C GLY A 225 -0.24 5.86 -17.82
N GLU A 226 0.68 6.37 -18.65
CA GLU A 226 1.32 5.67 -19.79
C GLU A 226 2.80 5.34 -19.52
N ASP A 227 3.24 5.45 -18.27
CA ASP A 227 4.67 5.39 -17.89
C ASP A 227 5.27 3.97 -17.88
N LEU A 228 4.46 2.93 -18.08
CA LEU A 228 4.89 1.52 -18.05
C LEU A 228 5.98 1.21 -19.10
N GLU A 229 5.90 1.79 -20.30
CA GLU A 229 6.91 1.57 -21.34
C GLU A 229 8.29 2.15 -20.97
N LEU A 230 8.29 3.28 -20.25
CA LEU A 230 9.52 3.91 -19.78
C LEU A 230 10.17 3.03 -18.72
N VAL A 231 9.39 2.53 -17.76
CA VAL A 231 9.87 1.61 -16.72
C VAL A 231 10.38 0.31 -17.34
N ALA A 232 9.66 -0.25 -18.31
CA ALA A 232 10.07 -1.47 -19.01
C ALA A 232 11.44 -1.30 -19.68
N ARG A 233 11.65 -0.18 -20.38
CA ARG A 233 12.91 0.08 -21.08
C ARG A 233 14.11 0.13 -20.13
N GLU A 234 13.99 0.86 -19.03
CA GLU A 234 15.09 1.05 -18.10
C GLU A 234 15.34 -0.20 -17.25
N LEU A 235 14.28 -0.87 -16.80
CA LEU A 235 14.39 -2.17 -16.13
C LEU A 235 15.06 -3.20 -17.05
N ASN A 236 14.69 -3.26 -18.32
CA ASN A 236 15.29 -4.20 -19.27
C ASN A 236 16.78 -3.89 -19.51
N SER A 237 17.16 -2.60 -19.57
CA SER A 237 18.56 -2.19 -19.61
C SER A 237 19.34 -2.67 -18.38
N PHE A 238 18.75 -2.55 -17.20
CA PHE A 238 19.30 -3.08 -15.94
C PHE A 238 19.43 -4.61 -15.96
N CYS A 239 18.37 -5.33 -16.31
CA CYS A 239 18.38 -6.79 -16.35
C CYS A 239 19.42 -7.34 -17.35
N GLN A 240 19.74 -6.61 -18.42
CA GLN A 240 20.74 -6.99 -19.42
C GLN A 240 22.18 -6.58 -19.05
N GLY A 241 22.39 -5.90 -17.92
CA GLY A 241 23.71 -5.40 -17.50
C GLY A 241 24.19 -4.14 -18.21
N ASN A 242 23.28 -3.41 -18.87
CA ASN A 242 23.56 -2.19 -19.61
C ASN A 242 23.24 -0.91 -18.82
N HIS A 243 22.73 -1.03 -17.59
CA HIS A 243 22.34 0.14 -16.79
C HIS A 243 23.56 0.92 -16.28
N PRO A 244 23.61 2.26 -16.45
CA PRO A 244 24.80 3.08 -16.18
C PRO A 244 25.39 2.94 -14.77
N LEU A 245 24.54 2.75 -13.75
CA LEU A 245 24.98 2.60 -12.35
C LEU A 245 25.20 1.15 -11.88
N PHE A 246 24.78 0.18 -12.68
CA PHE A 246 24.90 -1.23 -12.35
C PHE A 246 25.49 -2.02 -13.53
N PRO A 247 26.66 -1.59 -14.05
CA PRO A 247 27.25 -2.20 -15.24
C PRO A 247 27.56 -3.68 -15.00
N GLY A 248 27.11 -4.54 -15.91
CA GLY A 248 27.32 -5.98 -15.86
C GLY A 248 26.46 -6.75 -14.86
N PHE A 249 25.64 -6.08 -14.03
CA PHE A 249 24.68 -6.77 -13.18
C PHE A 249 23.51 -7.29 -14.03
N ARG A 250 23.19 -8.59 -13.95
CA ARG A 250 22.17 -9.20 -14.82
C ARG A 250 21.00 -9.78 -14.04
N MET A 251 19.81 -9.68 -14.60
CA MET A 251 18.56 -10.34 -14.18
C MET A 251 17.73 -10.77 -15.40
N ASP A 252 18.42 -11.12 -16.50
CA ASP A 252 17.85 -11.53 -17.80
C ASP A 252 17.70 -13.06 -17.94
N GLY A 253 17.93 -13.80 -16.86
CA GLY A 253 17.90 -15.27 -16.82
C GLY A 253 19.12 -15.98 -17.41
N SER A 254 20.12 -15.24 -17.90
CA SER A 254 21.34 -15.84 -18.49
C SER A 254 22.19 -16.64 -17.48
N ASP A 255 22.00 -16.43 -16.18
CA ASP A 255 22.66 -17.16 -15.10
C ASP A 255 21.84 -18.33 -14.54
N GLY A 256 20.73 -18.70 -15.19
CA GLY A 256 19.85 -19.80 -14.79
C GLY A 256 18.84 -19.44 -13.70
N GLU A 257 18.88 -18.22 -13.18
CA GLU A 257 17.84 -17.64 -12.33
C GLU A 257 16.66 -17.11 -13.18
N PRO A 258 15.52 -16.71 -12.58
CA PRO A 258 14.40 -16.16 -13.34
C PRO A 258 14.76 -14.89 -14.13
N ASP A 259 14.10 -14.73 -15.28
CA ASP A 259 14.18 -13.52 -16.11
C ASP A 259 13.18 -12.46 -15.63
N TYR A 260 13.71 -11.36 -15.11
CA TYR A 260 12.95 -10.23 -14.58
C TYR A 260 12.83 -9.07 -15.56
N ARG A 261 13.15 -9.28 -16.84
CA ARG A 261 12.80 -8.31 -17.88
C ARG A 261 11.28 -8.14 -17.94
N PHE A 262 10.84 -6.90 -18.07
CA PHE A 262 9.47 -6.57 -18.38
C PHE A 262 9.27 -6.61 -19.89
N ASP A 263 8.85 -7.78 -20.38
CA ASP A 263 8.56 -8.00 -21.80
C ASP A 263 7.14 -7.53 -22.14
N MET A 264 7.03 -6.29 -22.64
CA MET A 264 5.77 -5.74 -23.15
C MET A 264 5.37 -6.28 -24.54
N SER A 265 6.13 -7.23 -25.10
CA SER A 265 5.68 -8.00 -26.26
C SER A 265 4.90 -9.26 -25.86
N ASP A 266 5.02 -9.70 -24.61
CA ASP A 266 4.20 -10.77 -24.04
C ASP A 266 2.85 -10.20 -23.57
N PRO A 267 1.75 -10.43 -24.31
CA PRO A 267 0.48 -9.80 -24.01
C PRO A 267 -0.18 -10.33 -22.72
N GLU A 268 0.34 -11.40 -22.10
CA GLU A 268 -0.15 -11.86 -20.79
C GLU A 268 0.53 -11.15 -19.61
N ARG A 269 1.60 -10.38 -19.85
CA ARG A 269 2.34 -9.65 -18.80
C ARG A 269 1.91 -8.20 -18.64
N PHE A 270 1.04 -7.70 -19.50
CA PHE A 270 0.55 -6.34 -19.36
C PHE A 270 -0.89 -6.18 -19.81
N GLY A 271 -1.52 -5.12 -19.31
CA GLY A 271 -2.91 -4.85 -19.60
C GLY A 271 -3.44 -3.63 -18.87
N ASN A 272 -4.77 -3.55 -18.80
CA ASN A 272 -5.47 -2.54 -18.02
C ASN A 272 -6.67 -3.13 -17.28
N PHE A 273 -6.97 -2.55 -16.12
CA PHE A 273 -8.17 -2.85 -15.36
C PHE A 273 -9.36 -2.09 -15.93
N HIS A 274 -10.46 -2.82 -16.13
CA HIS A 274 -11.72 -2.25 -16.57
C HIS A 274 -12.81 -2.54 -15.55
N VAL A 275 -13.43 -1.51 -15.00
CA VAL A 275 -14.58 -1.65 -14.10
C VAL A 275 -15.84 -1.17 -14.81
N ASP A 276 -16.78 -2.09 -15.02
CA ASP A 276 -18.02 -1.82 -15.72
C ASP A 276 -19.07 -1.10 -14.83
N GLU A 277 -20.26 -0.87 -15.39
CA GLU A 277 -21.37 -0.21 -14.69
C GLU A 277 -21.91 -1.03 -13.51
N GLY A 278 -21.75 -2.36 -13.53
CA GLY A 278 -22.08 -3.25 -12.42
C GLY A 278 -21.02 -3.27 -11.32
N GLU A 279 -19.98 -2.42 -11.43
CA GLU A 279 -18.77 -2.43 -10.60
C GLU A 279 -17.99 -3.75 -10.63
N GLU A 280 -18.17 -4.55 -11.68
CA GLU A 280 -17.44 -5.79 -11.86
C GLU A 280 -16.05 -5.50 -12.44
N LEU A 281 -15.02 -6.07 -11.80
CA LEU A 281 -13.64 -5.93 -12.23
C LEU A 281 -13.32 -6.90 -13.36
N ASN A 282 -12.81 -6.36 -14.45
CA ASN A 282 -12.33 -7.07 -15.62
C ASN A 282 -10.86 -6.70 -15.88
N LEU A 283 -10.12 -7.57 -16.56
CA LEU A 283 -8.72 -7.32 -16.94
C LEU A 283 -8.55 -7.52 -18.45
N VAL A 284 -8.16 -6.45 -19.14
CA VAL A 284 -7.92 -6.45 -20.58
C VAL A 284 -6.42 -6.60 -20.83
N LEU A 285 -6.02 -7.75 -21.37
CA LEU A 285 -4.61 -8.12 -21.59
C LEU A 285 -4.14 -7.75 -23.00
N GLY A 286 -2.88 -7.32 -23.12
CA GLY A 286 -2.24 -6.95 -24.37
C GLY A 286 -2.34 -5.47 -24.75
N THR A 287 -3.01 -4.64 -23.96
CA THR A 287 -3.07 -3.18 -24.18
C THR A 287 -3.15 -2.40 -22.87
N ILE A 288 -2.46 -1.25 -22.81
CA ILE A 288 -2.59 -0.27 -21.72
C ILE A 288 -3.57 0.86 -22.05
N GLU A 289 -4.17 0.81 -23.24
CA GLU A 289 -5.13 1.80 -23.70
C GLU A 289 -6.47 1.64 -22.97
N GLN A 290 -7.13 2.75 -22.65
CA GLN A 290 -8.44 2.76 -22.00
C GLN A 290 -9.36 3.78 -22.67
N PRO A 291 -10.67 3.49 -22.80
CA PRO A 291 -11.63 4.45 -23.32
C PRO A 291 -11.79 5.64 -22.37
N GLY A 292 -11.81 6.85 -22.91
CA GLY A 292 -11.96 8.08 -22.14
C GLY A 292 -10.65 8.59 -21.52
N GLU A 293 -9.51 7.98 -21.84
CA GLU A 293 -8.19 8.41 -21.40
C GLU A 293 -7.18 8.44 -22.56
N GLY A 294 -6.05 9.13 -22.37
CA GLY A 294 -4.95 9.17 -23.33
C GLY A 294 -5.39 9.56 -24.75
N ARG A 295 -4.97 8.77 -25.75
CA ARG A 295 -5.37 8.96 -27.16
C ARG A 295 -6.86 8.74 -27.42
N PHE A 296 -7.57 8.07 -26.52
CA PHE A 296 -9.00 7.79 -26.61
C PHE A 296 -9.85 8.62 -25.63
N LYS A 297 -9.36 9.79 -25.21
CA LYS A 297 -10.06 10.71 -24.30
C LYS A 297 -11.50 11.06 -24.73
N ASP A 298 -11.72 11.13 -26.04
CA ASP A 298 -13.00 11.53 -26.64
C ASP A 298 -13.90 10.32 -26.97
N ALA A 299 -13.51 9.10 -26.57
CA ALA A 299 -14.31 7.89 -26.77
C ALA A 299 -15.64 7.97 -26.00
N THR A 300 -16.73 7.76 -26.73
CA THR A 300 -18.10 7.76 -26.20
C THR A 300 -18.47 6.40 -25.60
N ASP A 301 -18.09 5.31 -26.26
CA ASP A 301 -18.21 3.96 -25.73
C ASP A 301 -17.09 3.70 -24.71
N ARG A 302 -17.49 3.50 -23.46
CA ARG A 302 -16.60 3.18 -22.32
C ARG A 302 -16.87 1.80 -21.75
N SER A 303 -17.55 0.94 -22.50
CA SER A 303 -17.80 -0.44 -22.14
C SER A 303 -16.67 -1.36 -22.61
N LEU A 304 -16.77 -2.66 -22.31
CA LEU A 304 -15.84 -3.65 -22.85
C LEU A 304 -15.93 -3.78 -24.39
N ALA A 305 -17.04 -3.38 -25.00
CA ALA A 305 -17.18 -3.40 -26.47
C ALA A 305 -16.16 -2.47 -27.14
N PHE A 306 -15.70 -1.41 -26.47
CA PHE A 306 -14.64 -0.53 -26.98
C PHE A 306 -13.41 -1.32 -27.45
N TYR A 307 -12.99 -2.33 -26.70
CA TYR A 307 -11.80 -3.12 -26.98
C TYR A 307 -11.97 -4.10 -28.16
N GLU A 308 -13.21 -4.38 -28.55
CA GLU A 308 -13.55 -5.25 -29.68
C GLU A 308 -13.63 -4.46 -31.00
N HIS A 309 -13.98 -3.17 -30.93
CA HIS A 309 -14.24 -2.33 -32.10
C HIS A 309 -13.08 -1.41 -32.50
N ASN A 310 -12.09 -1.23 -31.63
CA ASN A 310 -10.89 -0.46 -31.93
C ASN A 310 -9.75 -1.43 -32.22
N ASP A 311 -9.00 -1.21 -33.30
CA ASP A 311 -7.85 -2.02 -33.73
C ASP A 311 -6.71 -1.95 -32.70
N LEU A 312 -6.92 -2.63 -31.58
CA LEU A 312 -6.07 -2.70 -30.41
C LEU A 312 -5.47 -4.09 -30.32
N PRO A 313 -4.22 -4.23 -29.83
CA PRO A 313 -3.56 -5.52 -29.64
C PRO A 313 -4.12 -6.31 -28.43
N VAL A 314 -5.44 -6.37 -28.29
CA VAL A 314 -6.12 -7.09 -27.21
C VAL A 314 -5.94 -8.59 -27.43
N LYS A 315 -5.29 -9.25 -26.47
CA LYS A 315 -5.07 -10.69 -26.52
C LYS A 315 -6.22 -11.46 -25.89
N ARG A 316 -6.68 -11.01 -24.73
CA ARG A 316 -7.73 -11.66 -23.93
C ARG A 316 -8.35 -10.66 -22.97
N ILE A 317 -9.65 -10.76 -22.77
CA ILE A 317 -10.35 -10.08 -21.67
C ILE A 317 -10.69 -11.15 -20.62
N VAL A 318 -10.10 -11.04 -19.43
CA VAL A 318 -10.48 -11.85 -18.26
C VAL A 318 -11.68 -11.18 -17.63
N ARG A 319 -12.86 -11.80 -17.81
CA ARG A 319 -14.14 -11.23 -17.39
C ARG A 319 -14.54 -11.70 -16.01
N GLY A 320 -14.97 -10.76 -15.18
CA GLY A 320 -15.48 -11.03 -13.84
C GLY A 320 -14.41 -11.04 -12.74
N THR A 321 -14.80 -10.51 -11.58
CA THR A 321 -13.86 -10.25 -10.47
C THR A 321 -13.13 -11.52 -10.01
N SER A 322 -13.84 -12.65 -9.88
CA SER A 322 -13.23 -13.91 -9.44
C SER A 322 -12.20 -14.44 -10.45
N ALA A 323 -12.49 -14.35 -11.76
CA ALA A 323 -11.54 -14.78 -12.79
C ALA A 323 -10.29 -13.88 -12.83
N VAL A 324 -10.46 -12.57 -12.63
CA VAL A 324 -9.34 -11.63 -12.50
C VAL A 324 -8.49 -11.97 -11.27
N VAL A 325 -9.11 -12.27 -10.13
CA VAL A 325 -8.42 -12.69 -8.91
C VAL A 325 -7.59 -13.95 -9.16
N ASP A 326 -8.18 -14.98 -9.76
CA ASP A 326 -7.48 -16.23 -10.06
C ASP A 326 -6.32 -16.02 -11.04
N PHE A 327 -6.53 -15.22 -12.08
CA PHE A 327 -5.48 -14.88 -13.04
C PHE A 327 -4.32 -14.14 -12.38
N LEU A 328 -4.59 -13.05 -11.66
CA LEU A 328 -3.56 -12.26 -10.98
C LEU A 328 -2.83 -13.08 -9.92
N TRP A 329 -3.56 -13.91 -9.17
CA TRP A 329 -2.96 -14.78 -8.17
C TRP A 329 -1.99 -15.78 -8.81
N ASN A 330 -2.39 -16.43 -9.89
CA ASN A 330 -1.54 -17.38 -10.61
C ASN A 330 -0.32 -16.70 -11.24
N LEU A 331 -0.49 -15.56 -11.90
CA LEU A 331 0.61 -14.78 -12.49
C LEU A 331 1.62 -14.37 -11.42
N SER A 332 1.15 -13.75 -10.35
CA SER A 332 2.02 -13.23 -9.28
C SER A 332 2.59 -14.29 -8.34
N SER A 333 2.13 -15.56 -8.44
CA SER A 333 2.76 -16.69 -7.75
C SER A 333 4.03 -17.19 -8.47
N GLN A 334 4.23 -16.75 -9.71
CA GLN A 334 5.44 -17.05 -10.48
C GLN A 334 6.58 -16.12 -10.02
N ARG A 335 7.74 -16.18 -10.69
CA ARG A 335 8.83 -15.21 -10.50
C ARG A 335 8.90 -14.33 -11.74
N VAL A 336 7.96 -13.39 -11.86
CA VAL A 336 7.68 -12.66 -13.09
C VAL A 336 7.67 -11.15 -12.87
N THR A 337 7.81 -10.41 -13.97
CA THR A 337 7.55 -8.98 -14.04
C THR A 337 6.36 -8.70 -14.95
N ALA A 338 5.39 -7.95 -14.45
CA ALA A 338 4.18 -7.55 -15.17
C ALA A 338 3.82 -6.09 -14.88
N GLY A 339 2.93 -5.51 -15.68
CA GLY A 339 2.48 -4.12 -15.50
C GLY A 339 1.05 -3.88 -15.92
N PHE A 340 0.26 -3.23 -15.07
CA PHE A 340 -1.15 -2.99 -15.32
C PHE A 340 -1.53 -1.53 -15.13
N ARG A 341 -2.26 -0.99 -16.10
CA ARG A 341 -2.88 0.33 -15.96
C ARG A 341 -4.17 0.22 -15.15
N ASP A 342 -4.27 0.98 -14.07
CA ASP A 342 -5.45 1.08 -13.22
C ASP A 342 -6.56 1.93 -13.86
N ASN A 343 -7.81 1.78 -13.40
CA ASN A 343 -8.96 2.45 -14.00
C ASN A 343 -9.19 3.83 -13.35
N PHE A 344 -8.55 4.87 -13.90
CA PHE A 344 -8.62 6.21 -13.30
C PHE A 344 -10.03 6.78 -13.35
N LEU A 345 -10.75 6.59 -14.46
CA LEU A 345 -12.13 7.07 -14.58
C LEU A 345 -13.05 6.47 -13.52
N PHE A 346 -12.90 5.19 -13.18
CA PHE A 346 -13.66 4.58 -12.09
C PHE A 346 -13.29 5.19 -10.73
N TRP A 347 -12.00 5.42 -10.46
CA TRP A 347 -11.56 6.08 -9.24
C TRP A 347 -12.16 7.49 -9.11
N LYS A 348 -12.15 8.26 -10.20
CA LYS A 348 -12.78 9.57 -10.28
C LYS A 348 -14.29 9.52 -10.07
N ARG A 349 -15.01 8.57 -10.67
CA ARG A 349 -16.46 8.37 -10.44
C ARG A 349 -16.78 8.07 -8.98
N LYS A 350 -15.86 7.42 -8.26
CA LYS A 350 -15.95 7.13 -6.82
C LYS A 350 -15.45 8.27 -5.94
N GLY A 351 -15.27 9.48 -6.49
CA GLY A 351 -14.82 10.65 -5.74
C GLY A 351 -13.43 10.47 -5.16
N HIS A 352 -12.56 9.72 -5.84
CA HIS A 352 -11.19 9.45 -5.41
C HIS A 352 -11.06 8.73 -4.06
N THR A 353 -12.12 8.02 -3.66
CA THR A 353 -12.12 7.21 -2.44
C THR A 353 -11.47 5.85 -2.64
N GLN A 354 -11.18 5.17 -1.53
CA GLN A 354 -10.68 3.79 -1.49
C GLN A 354 -11.54 2.80 -2.29
N GLU A 355 -12.84 3.07 -2.49
CA GLU A 355 -13.72 2.19 -3.27
C GLU A 355 -13.35 2.12 -4.75
N GLY A 356 -12.83 3.21 -5.28
CA GLY A 356 -12.43 3.33 -6.68
C GLY A 356 -10.94 3.12 -6.92
N GLY A 357 -10.16 2.98 -5.85
CA GLY A 357 -8.70 2.90 -5.89
C GLY A 357 -8.16 1.66 -6.60
N LYS A 358 -6.82 1.60 -6.69
CA LYS A 358 -6.05 0.53 -7.32
C LYS A 358 -6.34 -0.80 -6.65
N PHE A 359 -6.75 -1.79 -7.44
CA PHE A 359 -7.09 -3.11 -6.93
C PHE A 359 -5.85 -3.81 -6.36
N PHE A 360 -5.85 -4.08 -5.05
CA PHE A 360 -4.75 -4.74 -4.34
C PHE A 360 -5.18 -6.10 -3.78
N LEU A 361 -4.77 -7.16 -4.46
CA LEU A 361 -5.03 -8.54 -4.05
C LEU A 361 -4.02 -8.98 -2.99
N TYR A 362 -4.51 -9.54 -1.89
CA TYR A 362 -3.66 -10.12 -0.85
C TYR A 362 -4.33 -11.33 -0.17
N ASP A 363 -3.51 -12.17 0.48
CA ASP A 363 -4.00 -13.31 1.26
C ASP A 363 -3.77 -13.08 2.76
N ALA A 364 -4.87 -13.00 3.50
CA ALA A 364 -4.85 -12.78 4.94
C ALA A 364 -4.64 -14.06 5.75
N SER A 365 -4.51 -15.23 5.11
CA SER A 365 -4.34 -16.49 5.81
C SER A 365 -2.98 -16.58 6.49
N ARG A 366 -2.94 -17.36 7.56
CA ARG A 366 -1.69 -17.66 8.26
C ARG A 366 -0.82 -18.68 7.52
N GLY A 367 -1.49 -19.48 6.68
CA GLY A 367 -0.89 -20.57 5.92
C GLY A 367 -0.27 -20.12 4.60
N THR A 368 -0.53 -18.88 4.15
CA THR A 368 0.08 -18.36 2.93
C THR A 368 1.60 -18.39 3.02
N ASP A 369 2.21 -18.87 1.95
CA ASP A 369 3.63 -18.82 1.67
C ASP A 369 4.00 -17.53 0.93
N ARG A 370 3.09 -16.55 0.83
CA ARG A 370 3.29 -15.28 0.14
C ARG A 370 3.15 -14.08 1.06
N HIS A 371 3.74 -12.97 0.65
CA HIS A 371 3.55 -11.67 1.27
C HIS A 371 3.45 -10.60 0.18
N GLU A 372 2.24 -10.05 0.03
CA GLU A 372 1.95 -9.02 -0.97
C GLU A 372 2.25 -7.63 -0.40
N ILE A 373 3.07 -6.85 -1.09
CA ILE A 373 3.45 -5.48 -0.74
C ILE A 373 2.96 -4.51 -1.83
N PHE A 374 2.52 -3.31 -1.44
CA PHE A 374 2.16 -2.23 -2.36
C PHE A 374 2.83 -0.92 -1.93
N PHE A 375 3.58 -0.30 -2.86
CA PHE A 375 4.18 1.02 -2.70
C PHE A 375 3.40 2.05 -3.53
N ASP A 376 2.99 3.15 -2.89
CA ASP A 376 2.31 4.26 -3.56
C ASP A 376 2.50 5.55 -2.74
N ASP A 377 2.77 6.69 -3.38
CA ASP A 377 3.04 7.97 -2.72
C ASP A 377 1.77 8.62 -2.13
N ASN A 378 0.59 8.26 -2.66
CA ASN A 378 -0.70 8.82 -2.28
C ASN A 378 -1.43 8.03 -1.18
N VAL A 379 -0.74 7.09 -0.53
CA VAL A 379 -1.23 6.40 0.68
C VAL A 379 -1.07 7.29 1.91
N HIS A 380 -2.04 7.22 2.82
CA HIS A 380 -1.99 7.89 4.12
C HIS A 380 -1.63 6.87 5.23
N PHE A 381 -1.18 7.34 6.38
CA PHE A 381 -0.90 6.55 7.58
C PHE A 381 -2.15 6.06 8.32
N ASP A 382 -3.31 6.65 8.08
CA ASP A 382 -4.60 6.19 8.63
C ASP A 382 -5.62 5.77 7.55
N ASP A 383 -5.33 5.98 6.28
CA ASP A 383 -6.18 5.63 5.15
C ASP A 383 -5.38 5.06 3.98
N LEU A 384 -5.88 3.97 3.40
CA LEU A 384 -5.30 3.41 2.17
C LEU A 384 -5.59 4.29 0.96
N LYS A 385 -6.65 5.12 1.01
CA LYS A 385 -7.08 6.16 0.05
C LYS A 385 -7.09 5.72 -1.41
N ILE A 386 -5.92 5.63 -2.03
CA ILE A 386 -5.73 5.22 -3.43
C ILE A 386 -5.72 3.70 -3.61
N ILE A 387 -5.54 2.91 -2.54
CA ILE A 387 -5.45 1.45 -2.62
C ILE A 387 -6.76 0.79 -2.19
N ARG A 388 -7.32 -0.06 -3.05
CA ARG A 388 -8.52 -0.87 -2.78
C ARG A 388 -8.10 -2.30 -2.38
N PRO A 389 -8.02 -2.63 -1.08
CA PRO A 389 -7.63 -3.96 -0.62
C PRO A 389 -8.72 -5.00 -0.89
N PHE A 390 -8.31 -6.13 -1.46
CA PHE A 390 -9.18 -7.26 -1.77
C PHE A 390 -8.60 -8.54 -1.20
N ASN A 391 -9.32 -9.13 -0.25
CA ASN A 391 -8.90 -10.38 0.39
C ASN A 391 -9.32 -11.57 -0.47
N ARG A 392 -8.34 -12.29 -1.00
CA ARG A 392 -8.53 -13.47 -1.87
C ARG A 392 -9.52 -14.47 -1.30
N LEU A 393 -9.32 -14.90 -0.04
CA LEU A 393 -10.08 -16.00 0.56
C LEU A 393 -11.55 -15.67 0.81
N ARG A 394 -11.83 -14.40 1.12
CA ARG A 394 -13.20 -13.95 1.35
C ARG A 394 -13.89 -13.52 0.07
N GLN A 395 -13.14 -13.40 -1.04
CA GLN A 395 -13.55 -12.76 -2.29
C GLN A 395 -14.34 -11.47 -2.05
N ARG A 396 -13.95 -10.71 -1.03
CA ARG A 396 -14.68 -9.54 -0.54
C ARG A 396 -13.68 -8.46 -0.14
N ARG A 397 -14.16 -7.22 -0.17
CA ARG A 397 -13.45 -6.04 0.35
C ARG A 397 -13.04 -6.30 1.80
N SER A 398 -11.82 -5.90 2.16
CA SER A 398 -11.44 -5.86 3.57
C SER A 398 -12.13 -4.70 4.25
N TRP A 399 -12.79 -4.95 5.38
CA TRP A 399 -13.39 -3.89 6.22
C TRP A 399 -12.36 -3.19 7.10
N TRP A 400 -11.11 -3.67 7.12
CA TRP A 400 -10.03 -3.17 7.99
C TRP A 400 -8.77 -2.94 7.15
N GLY A 401 -8.62 -1.71 6.63
CA GLY A 401 -7.46 -1.28 5.84
C GLY A 401 -6.22 -0.96 6.69
N LEU A 402 -6.43 -0.39 7.88
CA LEU A 402 -5.36 0.07 8.79
C LEU A 402 -4.26 -0.99 9.06
N PRO A 403 -4.57 -2.27 9.36
CA PRO A 403 -3.50 -3.26 9.58
C PRO A 403 -2.62 -3.51 8.35
N LEU A 404 -3.12 -3.21 7.14
CA LEU A 404 -2.35 -3.34 5.91
C LEU A 404 -1.29 -2.25 5.79
N LEU A 405 -1.49 -1.05 6.34
CA LEU A 405 -0.46 0.01 6.35
C LEU A 405 0.79 -0.38 7.16
N HIS A 406 0.61 -1.28 8.13
CA HIS A 406 1.72 -1.79 8.93
C HIS A 406 2.42 -2.98 8.28
N THR A 407 1.75 -3.72 7.40
CA THR A 407 2.21 -5.05 6.99
C THR A 407 2.29 -5.27 5.50
N ASN A 408 1.48 -4.62 4.68
CA ASN A 408 1.34 -4.88 3.25
C ASN A 408 1.46 -3.61 2.39
N VAL A 409 1.29 -2.42 2.95
CA VAL A 409 1.22 -1.18 2.18
C VAL A 409 2.22 -0.19 2.75
N CYS A 410 2.95 0.49 1.87
CA CYS A 410 3.87 1.55 2.23
C CYS A 410 3.55 2.82 1.42
N ARG A 411 3.47 3.94 2.15
CA ARG A 411 3.52 5.27 1.54
C ARG A 411 4.93 5.51 1.03
N ALA A 412 5.08 5.55 -0.29
CA ALA A 412 6.37 5.81 -0.92
C ALA A 412 6.77 7.28 -0.68
N ASP A 413 8.01 7.48 -0.26
CA ASP A 413 8.55 8.79 0.06
C ASP A 413 9.55 9.24 -1.00
N ALA A 414 9.12 10.13 -1.91
CA ALA A 414 9.95 10.56 -3.03
C ALA A 414 11.28 11.19 -2.60
N LEU A 415 11.26 12.04 -1.56
CA LEU A 415 12.47 12.71 -1.05
C LEU A 415 13.51 11.70 -0.53
N THR A 416 13.06 10.70 0.23
CA THR A 416 13.92 9.66 0.80
C THR A 416 14.35 8.67 -0.28
N ALA A 417 13.46 8.28 -1.19
CA ALA A 417 13.78 7.39 -2.30
C ALA A 417 14.85 7.95 -3.25
N ILE A 418 14.94 9.28 -3.38
CA ILE A 418 16.01 9.94 -4.15
C ILE A 418 17.33 9.98 -3.36
N ASN A 419 17.29 10.26 -2.05
CA ASN A 419 18.49 10.49 -1.23
C ASN A 419 19.09 9.23 -0.61
N ASP A 420 18.31 8.17 -0.42
CA ASP A 420 18.72 6.93 0.22
C ASP A 420 18.53 5.74 -0.73
N ASP A 421 19.66 5.28 -1.26
CA ASP A 421 19.76 4.08 -2.10
C ASP A 421 19.16 2.83 -1.43
N LEU A 422 19.03 2.77 -0.11
CA LEU A 422 18.49 1.62 0.62
C LEU A 422 17.03 1.80 1.06
N TYR A 423 16.37 2.89 0.68
CA TYR A 423 15.01 3.22 1.12
C TYR A 423 14.03 2.04 0.95
N PHE A 424 13.86 1.53 -0.28
CA PHE A 424 12.93 0.43 -0.53
C PHE A 424 13.36 -0.89 0.12
N VAL A 425 14.65 -1.12 0.31
CA VAL A 425 15.16 -2.28 1.06
C VAL A 425 14.71 -2.19 2.53
N GLY A 426 14.87 -1.02 3.14
CA GLY A 426 14.43 -0.77 4.51
C GLY A 426 12.92 -0.93 4.68
N GLU A 427 12.13 -0.39 3.75
CA GLU A 427 10.66 -0.49 3.81
C GLU A 427 10.15 -1.92 3.62
N VAL A 428 10.73 -2.70 2.70
CA VAL A 428 10.37 -4.13 2.55
C VAL A 428 10.67 -4.89 3.85
N ARG A 429 11.86 -4.69 4.44
CA ARG A 429 12.23 -5.35 5.71
C ARG A 429 11.27 -4.97 6.83
N ARG A 430 10.94 -3.68 6.98
CA ARG A 430 9.97 -3.18 7.97
C ARG A 430 8.61 -3.87 7.83
N LEU A 431 8.09 -3.97 6.61
CA LEU A 431 6.81 -4.62 6.34
C LEU A 431 6.86 -6.13 6.62
N GLU A 432 7.95 -6.80 6.24
CA GLU A 432 8.14 -8.24 6.53
C GLU A 432 8.21 -8.50 8.04
N GLU A 433 8.99 -7.74 8.80
CA GLU A 433 9.10 -7.85 10.26
C GLU A 433 7.74 -7.67 10.96
N ASN A 434 6.99 -6.64 10.55
CA ASN A 434 5.64 -6.40 11.07
C ASN A 434 4.67 -7.53 10.69
N TYR A 435 4.78 -8.07 9.47
CA TYR A 435 3.96 -9.18 9.03
C TYR A 435 4.26 -10.46 9.82
N GLN A 436 5.54 -10.77 10.10
CA GLN A 436 5.89 -11.89 10.98
C GLN A 436 5.37 -11.69 12.40
N THR A 437 5.46 -10.46 12.94
CA THR A 437 4.94 -10.12 14.27
C THR A 437 3.43 -10.38 14.35
N LYS A 438 2.68 -9.94 13.34
CA LYS A 438 1.24 -10.23 13.18
C LYS A 438 0.96 -11.73 13.11
N LEU A 439 1.70 -12.49 12.31
CA LEU A 439 1.50 -13.94 12.18
C LEU A 439 1.79 -14.68 13.48
N ALA A 440 2.84 -14.28 14.20
CA ALA A 440 3.18 -14.83 15.51
C ALA A 440 2.08 -14.52 16.53
N ALA A 441 1.54 -13.30 16.55
CA ALA A 441 0.39 -12.94 17.38
C ALA A 441 -0.83 -13.81 17.07
N MET A 442 -1.17 -13.97 15.78
CA MET A 442 -2.27 -14.85 15.37
C MET A 442 -2.03 -16.33 15.72
N GLN A 443 -0.78 -16.82 15.70
CA GLN A 443 -0.43 -18.17 16.17
C GLN A 443 -0.68 -18.31 17.65
N ARG A 444 -0.22 -17.35 18.46
CA ARG A 444 -0.45 -17.34 19.91
C ARG A 444 -1.93 -17.36 20.23
N CYS A 445 -2.72 -16.46 19.66
CA CYS A 445 -4.18 -16.44 19.85
C CYS A 445 -4.84 -17.77 19.45
N SER A 446 -4.44 -18.35 18.31
CA SER A 446 -4.99 -19.63 17.86
C SER A 446 -4.62 -20.78 18.80
N THR A 447 -3.41 -20.77 19.36
CA THR A 447 -2.97 -21.78 20.34
C THR A 447 -3.74 -21.62 21.65
N CYS A 448 -3.94 -20.40 22.14
CA CYS A 448 -4.75 -20.14 23.33
C CYS A 448 -6.21 -20.58 23.13
N LEU A 449 -6.78 -20.36 21.95
CA LEU A 449 -8.15 -20.75 21.63
C LEU A 449 -8.38 -22.26 21.49
N ARG A 450 -7.38 -22.98 20.98
CA ARG A 450 -7.43 -24.46 20.92
C ARG A 450 -7.38 -25.10 22.29
N ARG A 451 -7.31 -24.31 23.36
CA ARG A 451 -7.20 -24.74 24.73
C ARG A 451 -8.47 -24.47 25.58
N LEU A 452 -9.67 -24.42 25.00
CA LEU A 452 -10.93 -24.12 25.70
C LEU A 452 -12.11 -25.06 25.27
N PRO A 453 -13.03 -25.54 26.17
CA PRO A 453 -14.39 -26.20 26.14
C PRO A 453 -15.58 -26.02 25.16
N LEU A 454 -16.71 -26.80 25.28
CA LEU A 454 -18.01 -26.51 24.60
C LEU A 454 -19.42 -26.83 25.17
N LYS A 455 -20.38 -25.91 24.92
CA LYS A 455 -21.76 -26.12 24.41
C LYS A 455 -22.59 -24.87 24.02
N ASN A 456 -23.37 -25.09 22.96
CA ASN A 456 -24.46 -24.32 22.34
C ASN A 456 -25.45 -23.52 23.22
N SER A 457 -25.68 -22.25 22.87
CA SER A 457 -26.99 -21.78 22.33
C SER A 457 -26.96 -20.33 21.87
N SER A 458 -27.77 -20.06 20.85
CA SER A 458 -27.94 -18.77 20.16
C SER A 458 -28.53 -17.66 21.04
N LEU A 459 -28.05 -16.42 20.94
CA LEU A 459 -28.83 -15.21 20.61
C LEU A 459 -28.10 -13.88 20.87
N CYS A 460 -28.41 -12.93 19.97
CA CYS A 460 -28.38 -11.46 20.04
C CYS A 460 -27.11 -10.69 20.46
N LEU A 461 -26.56 -10.01 19.46
CA LEU A 461 -25.45 -9.05 19.51
C LEU A 461 -25.80 -7.74 20.24
N PRO A 462 -25.02 -7.31 21.25
CA PRO A 462 -24.90 -5.91 21.64
C PRO A 462 -23.80 -5.21 20.82
N LYS A 463 -23.87 -3.89 20.77
CA LYS A 463 -23.02 -3.03 19.92
C LYS A 463 -21.61 -2.85 20.50
N PRO A 464 -20.58 -2.67 19.65
CA PRO A 464 -19.18 -2.51 20.09
C PRO A 464 -18.99 -1.24 20.93
N GLU A 465 -18.17 -1.31 21.98
CA GLU A 465 -17.56 -0.11 22.59
C GLU A 465 -16.31 0.33 21.81
N GLU A 466 -16.06 1.64 21.81
CA GLU A 466 -15.53 2.37 20.65
C GLU A 466 -14.00 2.40 20.50
N HIS A 467 -13.18 2.00 21.48
CA HIS A 467 -11.75 2.38 21.46
C HIS A 467 -10.76 1.34 22.01
N TYR A 468 -10.49 0.27 21.26
CA TYR A 468 -9.29 -0.56 21.44
C TYR A 468 -8.41 -0.57 20.18
N ASP A 469 -7.11 -0.27 20.34
CA ASP A 469 -6.15 -0.16 19.24
C ASP A 469 -4.81 -0.87 19.53
N ALA A 470 -4.61 -2.06 18.96
CA ALA A 470 -3.36 -2.83 19.06
C ALA A 470 -2.12 -2.18 18.39
N TRP A 471 -2.30 -1.03 17.73
CA TRP A 471 -1.25 -0.27 17.07
C TRP A 471 -1.02 1.10 17.71
N GLU A 472 -1.63 1.36 18.86
CA GLU A 472 -1.44 2.60 19.62
C GLU A 472 0.06 2.81 19.91
N GLY A 473 0.59 3.96 19.49
CA GLY A 473 2.03 4.30 19.59
C GLY A 473 2.93 3.77 18.45
N LEU A 474 2.44 2.89 17.58
CA LEU A 474 3.14 2.44 16.36
C LEU A 474 2.63 3.13 15.09
N ARG A 475 1.45 3.74 15.14
CA ARG A 475 0.91 4.55 14.05
C ARG A 475 1.69 5.85 13.96
N LYS A 476 2.11 6.18 12.75
CA LYS A 476 2.46 7.56 12.43
C LYS A 476 1.15 8.35 12.36
N ASP A 477 1.16 9.56 12.88
CA ASP A 477 0.00 10.44 12.90
C ASP A 477 -0.11 11.18 11.55
N GLU A 478 -1.30 11.27 10.95
CA GLU A 478 -1.50 12.07 9.74
C GLU A 478 -1.11 13.54 9.94
N ARG A 479 -1.21 14.06 11.17
CA ARG A 479 -0.74 15.41 11.51
C ARG A 479 0.76 15.57 11.31
N VAL A 480 1.54 14.49 11.22
CA VAL A 480 2.95 14.59 10.86
C VAL A 480 3.22 14.53 9.37
N LEU A 481 2.19 14.41 8.52
CA LEU A 481 2.33 14.46 7.06
C LEU A 481 1.94 15.83 6.50
N PRO A 482 2.47 16.16 5.31
CA PRO A 482 1.90 17.22 4.51
C PRO A 482 0.44 16.85 4.19
N ALA A 483 -0.53 17.73 4.46
CA ALA A 483 -1.91 17.49 4.11
C ALA A 483 -1.98 17.28 2.59
N THR A 484 -2.33 16.07 2.17
CA THR A 484 -2.51 15.78 0.76
C THR A 484 -3.72 16.54 0.26
N SER A 485 -3.60 17.27 -0.85
CA SER A 485 -4.77 17.93 -1.41
C SER A 485 -5.70 16.93 -2.08
N GLU A 486 -7.01 17.12 -1.99
CA GLU A 486 -7.99 16.47 -2.89
C GLU A 486 -7.72 16.84 -4.37
N ALA A 487 -6.98 17.93 -4.60
CA ALA A 487 -6.68 18.47 -5.92
C ALA A 487 -5.51 17.77 -6.65
N ASP A 488 -4.61 17.07 -5.95
CA ASP A 488 -3.56 16.28 -6.59
C ASP A 488 -4.13 15.00 -7.23
N VAL A 489 -5.38 14.64 -6.93
CA VAL A 489 -6.01 13.44 -7.48
C VAL A 489 -6.57 13.60 -8.90
N ASP A 490 -6.99 14.80 -9.28
CA ASP A 490 -7.41 15.12 -10.65
C ASP A 490 -6.24 15.19 -11.66
N PHE A 491 -5.04 14.75 -11.28
CA PHE A 491 -3.79 14.83 -12.06
C PHE A 491 -3.82 14.02 -13.35
N PHE A 492 -4.67 12.99 -13.39
CA PHE A 492 -4.80 12.11 -14.54
C PHE A 492 -5.92 12.51 -15.51
N SER A 493 -6.56 13.69 -15.35
CA SER A 493 -7.51 14.22 -16.34
C SER A 493 -6.84 15.24 -17.28
N PRO A 494 -6.89 15.06 -18.62
CA PRO A 494 -6.47 16.10 -19.54
C PRO A 494 -7.38 17.33 -19.41
N CYS A 495 -6.78 18.52 -19.49
CA CYS A 495 -7.46 19.80 -19.41
C CYS A 495 -8.64 19.87 -20.41
N HIS A 496 -9.83 20.20 -19.93
CA HIS A 496 -10.94 20.57 -20.80
C HIS A 496 -10.55 21.81 -21.63
N GLY A 497 -10.54 21.66 -22.96
CA GLY A 497 -10.56 22.81 -23.87
C GLY A 497 -11.82 23.65 -23.65
N PRO A 498 -11.81 24.93 -24.06
CA PRO A 498 -12.94 25.82 -23.85
C PRO A 498 -14.18 25.25 -24.53
N ARG A 499 -15.29 25.18 -23.80
CA ARG A 499 -16.62 24.94 -24.39
C ARG A 499 -16.87 26.05 -25.39
N VAL A 500 -16.85 25.72 -26.67
CA VAL A 500 -17.34 26.61 -27.72
C VAL A 500 -18.83 26.37 -27.85
N GLY A 501 -19.60 27.44 -27.61
CA GLY A 501 -20.93 27.72 -28.17
C GLY A 501 -22.01 26.67 -28.01
#